data_AF-A0A1G2ZEA9-F1
#
_entry.id   AF-A0A1G2ZEA9-F1
#
_cell.length_a   1.000
_cell.length_b   1.000
_cell.length_c   1.000
_cell.angle_alpha   90.00
_cell.angle_beta   90.00
_cell.angle_gamma   90.00
#
_symmetry.space_group_name_H-M   'P 1'
#
loop_
_entity.id
_entity.type
_entity.pdbx_description
1 polymer ?
#
loop_
_entity_poly.entity_id
_entity_poly.type
_entity_poly.pdbx_seq_one_letter_code
_entity_poly.pdbx_strand_id
1 'polypeptide(L)'
;MKCTLVFTALFAFGCLPIHCGAEAYDQNPLVVSLEIPAPMDSAGGILVADVNDDGRQDYLVTVPGHLAVYDNSGRKLWIRQADLVVGSSSETHGLPGHHGSGVAAGDVDADGRCEVVYLTMDGVVHVLDGAGGEEEATARPPVPQGAAR
;
A
#
# COMPACT_ATOMS: atom_id res chain seq x y z
N MET A 1 -17.41 10.45 -9.29
CA MET A 1 -17.10 9.12 -9.83
C MET A 1 -16.58 8.29 -8.67
N LYS A 2 -17.11 7.08 -8.44
CA LYS A 2 -16.62 6.20 -7.35
C LYS A 2 -15.40 5.43 -7.87
N CYS A 3 -14.31 5.38 -7.10
CA CYS A 3 -13.14 4.59 -7.44
C CYS A 3 -13.35 3.15 -6.95
N THR A 4 -13.02 2.16 -7.78
CA THR A 4 -13.31 0.75 -7.50
C THR A 4 -12.17 -0.13 -7.98
N LEU A 5 -11.80 -1.12 -7.18
CA LEU A 5 -10.77 -2.09 -7.48
C LEU A 5 -11.42 -3.48 -7.70
N VAL A 6 -11.00 -4.21 -8.73
CA VAL A 6 -11.62 -5.47 -9.14
C VAL A 6 -10.56 -6.58 -9.20
N PHE A 7 -10.73 -7.61 -8.38
CA PHE A 7 -9.87 -8.80 -8.39
C PHE A 7 -10.63 -10.01 -8.93
N THR A 8 -10.04 -10.69 -9.92
CA THR A 8 -10.59 -11.93 -10.49
C THR A 8 -9.63 -13.09 -10.18
N ALA A 9 -10.11 -14.11 -9.48
CA ALA A 9 -9.36 -15.36 -9.31
C ALA A 9 -9.50 -16.23 -10.58
N LEU A 10 -8.38 -16.54 -11.23
CA LEU A 10 -8.33 -17.50 -12.34
C LEU A 10 -8.22 -18.92 -11.75
N PHE A 11 -9.30 -19.71 -11.78
CA PHE A 11 -9.26 -21.11 -11.36
C PHE A 11 -8.60 -21.97 -12.44
N ALA A 12 -7.34 -22.34 -12.26
CA ALA A 12 -6.73 -23.43 -13.00
C ALA A 12 -7.12 -24.77 -12.32
N PHE A 13 -8.07 -25.49 -12.89
CA PHE A 13 -8.34 -26.87 -12.50
C PHE A 13 -7.15 -27.74 -12.94
N GLY A 14 -6.24 -28.04 -12.01
CA GLY A 14 -5.08 -28.88 -12.23
C GLY A 14 -4.56 -29.49 -10.94
N CYS A 15 -5.06 -30.70 -10.65
CA CYS A 15 -4.63 -31.70 -9.66
C CYS A 15 -3.35 -31.38 -8.83
N LEU A 16 -3.52 -31.19 -7.50
CA LEU A 16 -2.72 -31.72 -6.37
C LEU A 16 -3.20 -31.05 -5.06
N PRO A 17 -3.37 -31.78 -3.93
CA PRO A 17 -3.83 -31.17 -2.68
C PRO A 17 -2.62 -30.61 -1.92
N ILE A 18 -2.35 -29.32 -2.08
CA ILE A 18 -1.64 -28.55 -1.07
C ILE A 18 -2.72 -27.79 -0.30
N HIS A 19 -3.02 -28.24 0.92
CA HIS A 19 -3.81 -27.46 1.86
C HIS A 19 -2.95 -26.29 2.36
N CYS A 20 -2.76 -25.28 1.52
CA CYS A 20 -2.61 -23.92 1.98
C CYS A 20 -4.00 -23.32 1.82
N GLY A 21 -4.68 -23.04 2.93
CA GLY A 21 -6.05 -22.53 2.93
C GLY A 21 -6.11 -21.14 2.33
N ALA A 22 -6.13 -21.04 1.02
CA ALA A 22 -6.69 -19.87 0.36
C ALA A 22 -8.21 -20.03 0.48
N GLU A 23 -8.80 -19.48 1.54
CA GLU A 23 -10.25 -19.32 1.56
C GLU A 23 -10.64 -18.50 0.32
N ALA A 24 -11.53 -19.06 -0.49
CA ALA A 24 -12.06 -18.35 -1.64
C ALA A 24 -12.80 -17.11 -1.15
N TYR A 25 -12.63 -15.96 -1.83
CA TYR A 25 -13.46 -14.79 -1.57
C TYR A 25 -14.94 -15.15 -1.72
N ASP A 26 -15.80 -14.65 -0.83
CA ASP A 26 -17.26 -14.82 -0.90
C ASP A 26 -17.87 -14.28 -2.22
N GLN A 27 -17.10 -13.48 -2.97
CA GLN A 27 -17.45 -12.87 -4.24
C GLN A 27 -16.30 -13.02 -5.24
N ASN A 28 -16.59 -13.46 -6.47
CA ASN A 28 -15.63 -13.46 -7.58
C ASN A 28 -16.31 -12.88 -8.85
N PRO A 29 -15.84 -11.75 -9.40
CA PRO A 29 -14.73 -10.96 -8.89
C PRO A 29 -15.05 -10.28 -7.55
N LEU A 30 -14.04 -10.10 -6.71
CA LEU A 30 -14.13 -9.23 -5.55
C LEU A 30 -14.09 -7.78 -6.04
N VAL A 31 -15.05 -6.98 -5.61
CA VAL A 31 -15.17 -5.56 -5.98
C VAL A 31 -15.04 -4.71 -4.73
N VAL A 32 -13.93 -3.99 -4.59
CA VAL A 32 -13.64 -3.12 -3.45
C VAL A 32 -13.95 -1.67 -3.81
N SER A 33 -14.83 -1.03 -3.04
CA SER A 33 -15.11 0.41 -3.19
C SER A 33 -14.08 1.21 -2.41
N LEU A 34 -13.31 2.03 -3.12
CA LEU A 34 -12.29 2.85 -2.49
C LEU A 34 -12.88 4.17 -2.01
N GLU A 35 -12.62 4.51 -0.76
CA GLU A 35 -13.00 5.78 -0.13
C GLU A 35 -11.94 6.88 -0.33
N ILE A 36 -11.19 6.78 -1.43
CA ILE A 36 -10.19 7.76 -1.89
C ILE A 36 -10.53 8.26 -3.30
N PRO A 37 -10.00 9.42 -3.72
CA PRO A 37 -10.21 9.92 -5.08
C PRO A 37 -9.77 8.90 -6.14
N ALA A 38 -10.43 8.93 -7.29
CA ALA A 38 -9.95 8.18 -8.44
C ALA A 38 -8.54 8.66 -8.83
N PRO A 39 -7.62 7.76 -9.21
CA PRO A 39 -6.31 8.15 -9.68
C PRO A 39 -6.43 9.12 -10.86
N MET A 40 -5.60 10.16 -10.83
CA MET A 40 -5.40 11.05 -11.98
C MET A 40 -4.23 10.47 -12.77
N ASP A 41 -4.45 10.18 -14.05
CA ASP A 41 -3.50 9.47 -14.91
C ASP A 41 -3.10 8.09 -14.37
N SER A 42 -1.91 7.59 -14.69
CA SER A 42 -1.37 6.31 -14.21
C SER A 42 -0.66 6.42 -12.84
N ALA A 43 -0.93 7.50 -12.08
CA ALA A 43 -0.31 7.73 -10.78
C ALA A 43 -1.04 6.93 -9.68
N GLY A 44 -0.26 6.22 -8.88
CA GLY A 44 -0.74 5.31 -7.86
C GLY A 44 -0.09 3.94 -7.94
N GLY A 45 -0.49 3.09 -7.01
CA GLY A 45 -0.02 1.72 -6.92
C GLY A 45 -0.81 0.93 -5.91
N ILE A 46 -0.73 -0.39 -6.02
CA ILE A 46 -1.28 -1.32 -5.05
C ILE A 46 -0.14 -2.18 -4.48
N LEU A 47 -0.14 -2.35 -3.16
CA LEU A 47 0.68 -3.32 -2.45
C LEU A 47 -0.23 -4.30 -1.73
N VAL A 48 0.30 -5.49 -1.49
CA VAL A 48 -0.40 -6.58 -0.83
C VAL A 48 0.49 -7.07 0.30
N ALA A 49 -0.04 -7.04 1.53
CA ALA A 49 0.62 -7.48 2.76
C ALA A 49 -0.44 -7.84 3.79
N ASP A 50 -0.15 -8.75 4.72
CA ASP A 50 -0.98 -8.98 5.90
C ASP A 50 -0.69 -7.85 6.89
N VAL A 51 -1.50 -6.78 6.88
CA VAL A 51 -1.20 -5.56 7.66
C VAL A 51 -1.84 -5.56 9.03
N ASN A 52 -2.80 -6.47 9.26
CA ASN A 52 -3.51 -6.59 10.52
C ASN A 52 -3.23 -7.92 11.24
N ASP A 53 -2.24 -8.68 10.74
CA ASP A 53 -1.76 -9.96 11.26
C ASP A 53 -2.86 -11.03 11.42
N ASP A 54 -3.86 -11.00 10.53
CA ASP A 54 -4.97 -11.96 10.55
C ASP A 54 -4.74 -13.20 9.67
N GLY A 55 -3.56 -13.30 9.06
CA GLY A 55 -3.13 -14.40 8.22
C GLY A 55 -3.64 -14.29 6.78
N ARG A 56 -4.35 -13.22 6.41
CA ARG A 56 -4.84 -12.96 5.05
C ARG A 56 -4.19 -11.70 4.50
N GLN A 57 -4.01 -11.69 3.19
CA GLN A 57 -3.33 -10.59 2.53
C GLN A 57 -4.30 -9.43 2.29
N ASP A 58 -3.95 -8.25 2.80
CA ASP A 58 -4.71 -7.01 2.71
C ASP A 58 -4.21 -6.14 1.54
N TYR A 59 -4.90 -5.03 1.28
CA TYR A 59 -4.65 -4.14 0.15
C TYR A 59 -4.27 -2.73 0.62
N LEU A 60 -3.06 -2.30 0.28
CA LEU A 60 -2.64 -0.91 0.40
C LEU A 60 -2.75 -0.26 -0.97
N VAL A 61 -3.52 0.82 -1.06
CA VAL A 61 -3.75 1.56 -2.30
C VAL A 61 -3.23 2.97 -2.14
N THR A 62 -2.44 3.40 -3.12
CA THR A 62 -1.87 4.74 -3.17
C THR A 62 -2.41 5.49 -4.38
N VAL A 63 -2.78 6.75 -4.16
CA VAL A 63 -3.10 7.74 -5.20
C VAL A 63 -2.50 9.08 -4.74
N PRO A 64 -2.37 10.11 -5.61
CA PRO A 64 -1.85 11.39 -5.19
C PRO A 64 -2.57 11.90 -3.93
N GLY A 65 -1.78 12.22 -2.90
CA GLY A 65 -2.29 12.72 -1.62
C GLY A 65 -2.88 11.69 -0.66
N HIS A 66 -3.00 10.41 -1.01
CA HIS A 66 -3.67 9.40 -0.19
C HIS A 66 -2.97 8.05 -0.18
N LEU A 67 -2.82 7.49 1.02
CA LEU A 67 -2.53 6.08 1.28
C LEU A 67 -3.74 5.50 2.00
N ALA A 68 -4.33 4.44 1.45
CA ALA A 68 -5.52 3.80 1.99
C ALA A 68 -5.27 2.31 2.17
N VAL A 69 -5.74 1.74 3.27
CA VAL A 69 -5.59 0.32 3.57
C VAL A 69 -6.95 -0.31 3.78
N TYR A 70 -7.15 -1.45 3.12
CA TYR A 70 -8.37 -2.24 3.16
C TYR A 70 -7.99 -3.67 3.49
N ASP A 71 -8.75 -4.32 4.35
CA ASP A 71 -8.54 -5.74 4.61
C ASP A 71 -8.85 -6.59 3.36
N ASN A 72 -8.51 -7.87 3.43
CA ASN A 72 -8.73 -8.82 2.34
C ASN A 72 -10.21 -8.91 1.87
N SER A 73 -11.19 -8.50 2.71
CA SER A 73 -12.62 -8.46 2.36
C SER A 73 -13.02 -7.18 1.61
N GLY A 74 -12.11 -6.20 1.54
CA GLY A 74 -12.36 -4.87 1.00
C GLY A 74 -12.91 -3.88 2.01
N ARG A 75 -12.94 -4.22 3.31
CA ARG A 75 -13.33 -3.27 4.36
C ARG A 75 -12.15 -2.36 4.66
N LYS A 76 -12.40 -1.05 4.63
CA LYS A 76 -11.40 -0.05 5.01
C LYS A 76 -10.91 -0.28 6.44
N LEU A 77 -9.60 -0.35 6.61
CA LEU A 77 -8.93 -0.23 7.90
C LEU A 77 -8.73 1.25 8.23
N TRP A 78 -7.96 1.96 7.39
CA TRP A 78 -7.70 3.39 7.57
C TRP A 78 -7.31 4.08 6.26
N ILE A 79 -7.36 5.42 6.28
CA ILE A 79 -6.92 6.30 5.18
C ILE A 79 -6.07 7.42 5.77
N ARG A 80 -4.91 7.63 5.18
CA ARG A 80 -3.96 8.70 5.52
C ARG A 80 -3.86 9.68 4.36
N GLN A 81 -4.04 10.95 4.66
CA GLN A 81 -3.65 12.02 3.73
C GLN A 81 -2.19 12.34 3.96
N ALA A 82 -1.38 12.24 2.92
CA ALA A 82 0.06 12.50 2.98
C ALA A 82 0.56 12.98 1.62
N ASP A 83 1.61 13.79 1.62
CA ASP A 83 2.26 14.28 0.40
C ASP A 83 3.14 13.19 -0.23
N LEU A 84 2.46 12.19 -0.79
CA LEU A 84 3.05 11.02 -1.43
C LEU A 84 3.34 11.31 -2.90
N VAL A 85 4.54 10.93 -3.36
CA VAL A 85 4.82 10.84 -4.79
C VAL A 85 4.52 9.44 -5.27
N VAL A 86 3.40 9.29 -5.96
CA VAL A 86 2.92 8.00 -6.45
C VAL A 86 3.03 7.88 -7.96
N GLY A 87 3.96 8.61 -8.56
CA GLY A 87 4.23 8.59 -9.98
C GLY A 87 4.04 9.96 -10.62
N SER A 88 5.11 10.40 -11.26
CA SER A 88 5.21 11.51 -12.19
C SER A 88 6.54 11.34 -12.94
N SER A 89 6.77 12.08 -14.03
CA SER A 89 8.13 12.09 -14.61
C SER A 89 9.09 12.63 -13.55
N SER A 90 10.05 11.80 -13.10
CA SER A 90 11.10 12.19 -12.16
C SER A 90 11.84 13.44 -12.62
N GLU A 91 11.88 13.64 -13.94
CA GLU A 91 12.55 14.75 -14.62
C GLU A 91 11.83 16.10 -14.38
N THR A 92 10.54 16.08 -14.04
CA THR A 92 9.72 17.30 -13.86
C THR A 92 9.32 17.55 -12.41
N HIS A 93 9.11 16.50 -11.61
CA HIS A 93 8.53 16.62 -10.26
C HIS A 93 9.43 16.04 -9.14
N GLY A 94 10.61 15.52 -9.48
CA GLY A 94 11.55 14.94 -8.53
C GLY A 94 11.32 13.45 -8.27
N LEU A 95 12.24 12.86 -7.50
CA LEU A 95 12.14 11.47 -7.04
C LEU A 95 11.22 11.36 -5.81
N PRO A 96 10.64 10.18 -5.55
CA PRO A 96 10.73 8.94 -6.33
C PRO A 96 9.93 8.99 -7.64
N GLY A 97 10.50 8.41 -8.69
CA GLY A 97 9.94 8.44 -10.04
C GLY A 97 8.67 7.64 -10.26
N HIS A 98 8.11 7.77 -11.47
CA HIS A 98 7.03 6.95 -12.02
C HIS A 98 7.22 5.48 -11.59
N HIS A 99 6.30 4.95 -10.77
CA HIS A 99 6.22 3.57 -10.24
C HIS A 99 6.80 3.26 -8.84
N GLY A 100 7.35 4.21 -8.09
CA GLY A 100 7.71 3.98 -6.69
C GLY A 100 6.76 4.71 -5.75
N SER A 101 5.72 4.06 -5.23
CA SER A 101 4.76 4.70 -4.30
C SER A 101 5.39 5.24 -3.02
N GLY A 102 6.69 5.00 -2.80
CA GLY A 102 7.39 5.36 -1.57
C GLY A 102 6.84 4.63 -0.36
N VAL A 103 6.02 3.60 -0.56
CA VAL A 103 5.32 2.83 0.48
C VAL A 103 5.85 1.39 0.50
N ALA A 104 6.04 0.86 1.70
CA ALA A 104 6.34 -0.55 1.97
C ALA A 104 5.56 -1.02 3.20
N ALA A 105 5.39 -2.32 3.38
CA ALA A 105 4.78 -2.91 4.56
C ALA A 105 5.54 -4.15 5.03
N GLY A 106 5.61 -4.34 6.35
CA GLY A 106 6.26 -5.46 7.02
C GLY A 106 6.67 -5.13 8.45
N ASP A 107 7.14 -6.12 9.18
CA ASP A 107 7.67 -5.98 10.54
C ASP A 107 9.02 -5.24 10.52
N VAL A 108 8.99 -3.95 10.86
CA VAL A 108 10.12 -3.01 10.76
C VAL A 108 10.90 -2.96 12.07
N ASP A 109 10.22 -3.10 13.20
CA ASP A 109 10.83 -2.98 14.53
C ASP A 109 11.07 -4.33 15.23
N ALA A 110 10.71 -5.44 14.58
CA ALA A 110 10.83 -6.81 15.05
C ALA A 110 9.95 -7.13 16.27
N ASP A 111 8.82 -6.45 16.45
CA ASP A 111 7.83 -6.77 17.48
C ASP A 111 6.86 -7.90 17.08
N GLY A 112 6.92 -8.33 15.81
CA GLY A 112 6.10 -9.40 15.25
C GLY A 112 4.75 -8.94 14.70
N ARG A 113 4.53 -7.63 14.60
CA ARG A 113 3.39 -7.02 13.89
C ARG A 113 3.87 -6.35 12.61
N CYS A 114 2.92 -6.07 11.73
CA CYS A 114 3.20 -5.43 10.45
C CYS A 114 3.08 -3.92 10.55
N GLU A 115 4.10 -3.18 10.10
CA GLU A 115 4.06 -1.73 9.96
C GLU A 115 3.91 -1.33 8.49
N VAL A 116 3.38 -0.13 8.27
CA VAL A 116 3.36 0.53 6.98
C VAL A 116 4.33 1.71 7.00
N VAL A 117 5.32 1.66 6.11
CA VAL A 117 6.35 2.70 5.96
C VAL A 117 6.06 3.52 4.73
N TYR A 118 6.11 4.84 4.82
CA TYR A 118 6.02 5.71 3.65
C TYR A 118 6.96 6.93 3.70
N LEU A 119 7.37 7.41 2.53
CA LEU A 119 8.22 8.59 2.36
C LEU A 119 7.42 9.79 1.83
N THR A 120 7.60 10.96 2.45
CA THR A 120 7.05 12.24 1.99
C THR A 120 8.07 13.08 1.24
N MET A 121 7.58 14.05 0.46
CA MET A 121 8.41 14.94 -0.36
C MET A 121 9.38 15.83 0.40
N ASP A 122 9.11 16.09 1.68
CA ASP A 122 10.02 16.83 2.54
C ASP A 122 11.14 15.93 3.10
N GLY A 123 11.24 14.66 2.69
CA GLY A 123 12.31 13.74 3.04
C GLY A 123 12.11 13.05 4.40
N VAL A 124 10.88 12.95 4.88
CA VAL A 124 10.53 12.25 6.12
C VAL A 124 10.00 10.85 5.80
N VAL A 125 10.60 9.86 6.44
CA VAL A 125 10.08 8.50 6.51
C VAL A 125 9.14 8.42 7.70
N HIS A 126 7.92 7.96 7.48
CA HIS A 126 6.92 7.67 8.50
C HIS A 126 6.75 6.16 8.63
N VAL A 127 6.58 5.69 9.86
CA VAL A 127 6.25 4.30 10.21
C VAL A 127 4.92 4.33 10.95
N LEU A 128 3.94 3.59 10.44
CA LEU A 128 2.61 3.47 11.04
C LEU A 128 2.34 2.03 11.45
N ASP A 129 1.59 1.84 12.54
CA ASP A 129 0.95 0.56 12.86
C ASP A 129 0.07 0.11 11.68
N GLY A 130 0.24 -1.14 11.22
CA GLY A 130 -0.41 -1.61 10.00
C GLY A 130 -1.93 -1.72 10.12
N ALA A 131 -2.44 -2.12 11.28
CA ALA A 131 -3.86 -2.36 11.48
C ALA A 131 -4.67 -1.07 11.68
N GLY A 132 -4.11 -0.13 12.44
CA GLY A 132 -4.75 1.09 12.93
C GLY A 132 -4.29 2.36 12.22
N GLY A 133 -3.10 2.36 11.60
CA GLY A 133 -2.56 3.54 10.90
C GLY A 133 -2.09 4.66 11.83
N GLU A 134 -1.88 4.34 13.11
CA GLU A 134 -1.32 5.26 14.09
C GLU A 134 0.18 5.43 13.86
N GLU A 135 0.72 6.63 14.09
CA GLU A 135 2.15 6.88 13.87
C GLU A 135 2.99 6.32 15.02
N GLU A 136 3.93 5.44 14.69
CA GLU A 136 4.85 4.83 15.64
C GLU A 136 6.20 5.53 15.65
N ALA A 137 6.70 5.91 14.47
CA ALA A 137 7.98 6.60 14.34
C ALA A 137 8.04 7.50 13.10
N THR A 138 8.94 8.48 13.17
CA THR A 138 9.39 9.26 12.01
C THR A 138 10.90 9.36 11.99
N ALA A 139 11.48 9.42 10.79
CA ALA A 139 12.89 9.62 10.58
C ALA A 139 13.14 10.58 9.42
N ARG A 140 14.14 11.45 9.56
CA ARG A 140 14.64 12.31 8.47
C ARG A 140 16.11 11.97 8.21
N PRO A 141 16.40 10.97 7.36
CA PRO A 141 17.77 10.60 7.06
C PRO A 141 18.56 11.80 6.51
N PRO A 142 19.82 12.00 6.95
CA PRO A 142 20.65 13.07 6.38
C PRO A 142 20.97 12.76 4.92
N VAL A 143 21.08 13.80 4.10
CA VAL A 143 21.56 13.67 2.73
C VAL A 143 23.00 13.12 2.73
N PRO A 144 23.29 11.99 2.07
CA PRO A 144 24.63 11.43 2.04
C PRO A 144 25.67 12.40 1.46
N GLN A 145 26.89 12.35 1.98
CA GLN A 145 27.99 13.17 1.48
C GLN A 145 28.28 12.83 0.01
N GLY A 146 28.31 13.85 -0.85
CA GLY A 146 28.58 13.69 -2.28
C GLY A 146 27.35 13.38 -3.16
N ALA A 147 26.14 13.38 -2.60
CA ALA A 147 24.93 13.32 -3.40
C ALA A 147 24.85 14.54 -4.35
N ALA A 148 24.53 14.29 -5.63
CA ALA A 148 24.23 15.36 -6.58
C ALA A 148 22.96 16.09 -6.12
N ARG A 149 22.98 17.43 -6.18
CA ARG A 149 21.83 18.28 -5.86
C ARG A 149 21.10 18.69 -7.13
#